data_AF-A0A8T3CVH3-F1
#
_entry.id   AF-A0A8T3CVH3-F1
#
_cell.length_a   1.000
_cell.length_b   1.000
_cell.length_c   1.000
_cell.angle_alpha   90.00
_cell.angle_beta   90.00
_cell.angle_gamma   90.00
#
_symmetry.space_group_name_H-M   'P 1'
#
loop_
_entity.id
_entity.type
_entity.pdbx_description
1 polymer ?
#
loop_
_entity_poly.entity_id
_entity_poly.type
_entity_poly.pdbx_seq_one_letter_code
_entity_poly.pdbx_strand_id
1 'polypeptide(L)'
;MVFLQLRFTIFQNLHLLSVPIKWAVPFLFALQSRSSFCLTTFSIHCINMSRNYLSKNDELRKGDFLLSNNRDFKAIFQDDGNFVIYGWKPIWSADTNSGDAHRLCMQEDCNFVMYKRDDQPMWHTNTSKSSCIMVRLCLSDEGHLVLQKDGEDIWTSAKSKGMK
;
A
#
# COMPACT_ATOMS: atom_id res chain seq x y z
N MET A 1 -10.12 -37.54 40.72
CA MET A 1 -11.31 -36.67 40.90
C MET A 1 -11.12 -35.90 42.21
N VAL A 2 -11.71 -34.70 42.34
CA VAL A 2 -11.66 -33.78 43.51
C VAL A 2 -10.45 -32.81 43.57
N PHE A 3 -10.80 -31.52 43.36
CA PHE A 3 -10.32 -30.24 43.92
C PHE A 3 -8.97 -30.20 44.69
N LEU A 4 -8.00 -29.30 44.38
CA LEU A 4 -8.07 -27.84 44.19
C LEU A 4 -8.39 -27.07 45.49
N GLN A 5 -7.36 -26.53 46.14
CA GLN A 5 -7.45 -25.43 47.10
C GLN A 5 -6.26 -24.48 46.95
N LEU A 6 -6.56 -23.18 46.95
CA LEU A 6 -5.58 -22.09 46.93
C LEU A 6 -5.07 -21.83 48.35
N ARG A 7 -3.87 -21.25 48.49
CA ARG A 7 -3.70 -20.01 49.29
C ARG A 7 -2.37 -19.30 49.03
N PHE A 8 -2.47 -18.00 48.80
CA PHE A 8 -1.36 -17.05 48.87
C PHE A 8 -0.92 -16.83 50.32
N THR A 9 0.37 -16.55 50.56
CA THR A 9 0.82 -15.74 51.68
C THR A 9 2.12 -15.01 51.28
N ILE A 10 2.25 -13.73 51.67
CA ILE A 10 3.38 -12.82 51.39
C ILE A 10 4.02 -12.42 52.74
N PHE A 11 5.21 -11.80 52.71
CA PHE A 11 6.02 -11.29 53.85
C PHE A 11 6.85 -12.37 54.58
N GLN A 12 8.04 -12.11 55.14
CA GLN A 12 8.75 -10.86 55.52
C GLN A 12 10.21 -10.90 54.96
N ASN A 13 10.89 -9.84 54.52
CA ASN A 13 11.17 -8.50 55.07
C ASN A 13 12.23 -8.48 56.21
N LEU A 14 13.45 -8.03 55.91
CA LEU A 14 14.37 -7.42 56.89
C LEU A 14 15.32 -6.40 56.21
N HIS A 15 15.39 -5.20 56.77
CA HIS A 15 16.34 -4.13 56.42
C HIS A 15 17.76 -4.45 57.01
N LEU A 16 18.88 -3.75 56.75
CA LEU A 16 19.17 -2.34 57.09
C LEU A 16 20.45 -1.79 56.39
N LEU A 17 20.29 -0.58 55.83
CA LEU A 17 21.10 0.65 56.02
C LEU A 17 22.62 0.69 55.76
N SER A 18 23.05 1.58 54.85
CA SER A 18 23.64 2.90 55.21
C SER A 18 23.96 3.77 53.98
N VAL A 19 23.90 5.11 54.12
CA VAL A 19 24.13 6.14 53.06
C VAL A 19 24.96 7.30 53.64
N PRO A 20 25.78 8.03 52.83
CA PRO A 20 25.41 9.41 52.41
C PRO A 20 25.81 9.74 50.93
N ILE A 21 25.32 10.76 50.18
CA ILE A 21 24.44 11.95 50.35
C ILE A 21 25.17 13.34 50.25
N LYS A 22 24.67 14.21 49.34
CA LYS A 22 25.02 15.63 48.96
C LYS A 22 26.18 15.80 47.95
N TRP A 23 26.09 16.64 46.91
CA TRP A 23 25.32 17.89 46.64
C TRP A 23 24.70 17.85 45.21
N ALA A 24 23.70 18.63 44.77
CA ALA A 24 22.72 19.57 45.35
C ALA A 24 21.48 19.68 44.41
N VAL A 25 20.42 20.36 44.86
CA VAL A 25 19.09 20.63 44.22
C VAL A 25 18.71 22.10 44.49
N PRO A 26 17.58 22.67 44.03
CA PRO A 26 16.75 22.49 42.81
C PRO A 26 16.31 23.84 42.16
N PHE A 27 15.48 23.83 41.10
CA PHE A 27 14.34 24.75 40.84
C PHE A 27 13.53 24.18 39.62
N LEU A 28 12.28 23.67 39.72
CA LEU A 28 10.96 24.35 39.80
C LEU A 28 10.75 25.39 38.68
N PHE A 29 9.71 25.42 37.83
CA PHE A 29 8.41 24.72 37.65
C PHE A 29 8.31 24.29 36.14
N ALA A 30 7.31 23.59 35.56
CA ALA A 30 5.87 23.53 35.85
C ALA A 30 5.20 22.21 35.40
N LEU A 31 3.91 22.09 35.72
CA LEU A 31 3.04 20.92 35.55
C LEU A 31 2.39 20.85 34.15
N GLN A 32 1.61 19.78 33.94
CA GLN A 32 0.44 19.70 33.01
C GLN A 32 0.78 19.33 31.54
N SER A 33 0.07 18.42 30.86
CA SER A 33 -1.06 17.55 31.24
C SER A 33 -1.00 16.20 30.53
N ARG A 34 -1.75 15.23 31.06
CA ARG A 34 -2.11 13.98 30.37
C ARG A 34 -2.56 14.25 28.93
N SER A 35 -1.90 13.64 27.96
CA SER A 35 -2.47 13.37 26.64
C SER A 35 -2.14 11.94 26.27
N SER A 36 -3.20 11.17 26.05
CA SER A 36 -3.28 9.76 25.67
C SER A 36 -2.01 9.13 25.11
N PHE A 37 -1.69 7.92 25.60
CA PHE A 37 -0.92 6.97 24.82
C PHE A 37 -1.67 6.76 23.50
N CYS A 38 -1.22 7.45 22.45
CA CYS A 38 -1.62 7.13 21.10
C CYS A 38 -1.15 5.70 20.87
N LEU A 39 -2.10 4.77 20.79
CA LEU A 39 -1.87 3.48 20.18
C LEU A 39 -1.53 3.79 18.73
N THR A 40 -0.24 4.04 18.46
CA THR A 40 0.31 3.89 17.13
C THR A 40 0.14 2.43 16.80
N THR A 41 -1.02 2.10 16.22
CA THR A 41 -1.12 0.99 15.30
C THR A 41 0.05 1.18 14.37
N PHE A 42 1.07 0.34 14.52
CA PHE A 42 2.00 0.12 13.44
C PHE A 42 1.10 -0.26 12.29
N SER A 43 0.90 0.68 11.36
CA SER A 43 0.24 0.37 10.10
C SER A 43 1.07 -0.77 9.56
N ILE A 44 0.48 -1.97 9.59
CA ILE A 44 1.13 -3.16 9.07
C ILE A 44 1.31 -2.80 7.61
N HIS A 45 2.55 -2.41 7.29
CA HIS A 45 2.96 -2.01 5.96
C HIS A 45 2.67 -3.24 5.13
N CYS A 46 1.54 -3.20 4.40
CA CYS A 46 0.85 -4.40 3.96
C CYS A 46 1.87 -5.25 3.22
N ILE A 47 2.30 -6.37 3.82
CA ILE A 47 3.35 -7.21 3.25
C ILE A 47 2.84 -7.54 1.85
N ASN A 48 3.52 -7.01 0.84
CA ASN A 48 2.87 -6.73 -0.44
C ASN A 48 2.58 -8.06 -1.15
N MET A 49 1.40 -8.61 -0.83
CA MET A 49 0.84 -9.81 -1.44
C MET A 49 0.67 -9.47 -2.90
N SER A 50 1.64 -9.93 -3.70
CA SER A 50 1.77 -9.58 -5.11
C SER A 50 0.46 -9.83 -5.82
N ARG A 51 -0.31 -8.76 -6.08
CA ARG A 51 -1.60 -8.86 -6.76
C ARG A 51 -1.33 -9.14 -8.24
N ASN A 52 -2.15 -9.98 -8.85
CA ASN A 52 -2.15 -10.18 -10.31
C ASN A 52 -3.22 -9.32 -11.01
N TYR A 53 -4.13 -8.72 -10.24
CA TYR A 53 -5.15 -7.79 -10.75
C TYR A 53 -5.45 -6.62 -9.79
N LEU A 54 -6.08 -5.59 -10.36
CA LEU A 54 -6.81 -4.51 -9.67
C LEU A 54 -8.29 -4.62 -10.00
N SER A 55 -9.15 -4.32 -9.02
CA SER A 55 -10.60 -4.20 -9.17
C SER A 55 -11.03 -2.73 -9.22
N LYS A 56 -12.33 -2.48 -9.43
CA LYS A 56 -12.96 -1.16 -9.28
C LYS A 56 -12.53 -0.46 -7.99
N ASN A 57 -12.12 0.81 -8.07
CA ASN A 57 -11.60 1.65 -7.00
C ASN A 57 -10.24 1.25 -6.39
N ASP A 58 -9.61 0.17 -6.85
CA ASP A 58 -8.22 -0.09 -6.46
C ASP A 58 -7.29 0.94 -7.11
N GLU A 59 -6.27 1.34 -6.35
CA GLU A 59 -5.19 2.20 -6.82
C GLU A 59 -3.81 1.56 -6.58
N LEU A 60 -2.85 1.97 -7.40
CA LEU A 60 -1.41 1.73 -7.22
C LEU A 60 -0.74 3.06 -6.88
N ARG A 61 0.07 3.06 -5.84
CA ARG A 61 0.99 4.14 -5.47
C ARG A 61 2.39 3.82 -5.98
N LYS A 62 3.29 4.81 -5.93
CA LYS A 62 4.69 4.62 -6.34
C LYS A 62 5.32 3.50 -5.52
N GLY A 63 6.00 2.58 -6.20
CA GLY A 63 6.55 1.34 -5.64
C GLY A 63 5.60 0.14 -5.70
N ASP A 64 4.28 0.34 -5.87
CA ASP A 64 3.34 -0.78 -6.03
C ASP A 64 3.47 -1.44 -7.40
N PHE A 65 3.14 -2.74 -7.44
CA PHE A 65 3.26 -3.56 -8.64
C PHE A 65 2.25 -4.69 -8.69
N LEU A 66 1.98 -5.13 -9.91
CA LEU A 66 1.32 -6.40 -10.21
C LEU A 66 2.36 -7.43 -10.67
N LEU A 67 2.15 -8.71 -10.31
CA LEU A 67 2.88 -9.85 -10.90
C LEU A 67 1.92 -10.73 -11.68
N SER A 68 2.40 -11.29 -12.79
CA SER A 68 1.70 -12.38 -13.47
C SER A 68 1.64 -13.65 -12.58
N ASN A 69 0.77 -14.61 -12.92
CA ASN A 69 0.61 -15.84 -12.14
C ASN A 69 1.86 -16.72 -12.20
N ASN A 70 2.51 -16.79 -13.37
CA ASN A 70 3.83 -17.42 -13.56
C ASN A 70 4.98 -16.65 -12.91
N ARG A 71 4.76 -15.40 -12.47
CA ARG A 71 5.74 -14.47 -11.89
C ARG A 71 6.88 -14.04 -12.82
N ASP A 72 6.83 -14.40 -14.11
CA ASP A 72 7.82 -14.00 -15.11
C ASP A 72 7.70 -12.52 -15.52
N PHE A 73 6.54 -11.90 -15.27
CA PHE A 73 6.24 -10.52 -15.61
C PHE A 73 5.83 -9.68 -14.40
N LYS A 74 6.27 -8.42 -14.41
CA LYS A 74 5.98 -7.42 -13.37
C LYS A 74 5.57 -6.09 -14.01
N ALA A 75 4.37 -5.61 -13.69
CA ALA A 75 3.94 -4.26 -14.01
C ALA A 75 4.11 -3.39 -12.76
N ILE A 76 4.96 -2.36 -12.80
CA ILE A 76 5.33 -1.53 -11.65
C ILE A 76 5.05 -0.05 -11.93
N PHE A 77 4.48 0.64 -10.95
CA PHE A 77 4.43 2.10 -10.93
C PHE A 77 5.70 2.62 -10.24
N GLN A 78 6.60 3.17 -11.04
CA GLN A 78 7.95 3.52 -10.61
C GLN A 78 7.98 4.88 -9.89
N ASP A 79 9.02 5.10 -9.09
CA ASP A 79 9.18 6.35 -8.33
C ASP A 79 9.36 7.59 -9.22
N ASP A 80 9.87 7.41 -10.44
CA ASP A 80 9.96 8.45 -11.49
C ASP A 80 8.59 8.85 -12.09
N GLY A 81 7.51 8.19 -11.66
CA GLY A 81 6.16 8.43 -12.15
C GLY A 81 5.82 7.70 -13.45
N ASN A 82 6.69 6.83 -13.98
CA ASN A 82 6.36 6.00 -15.12
C ASN A 82 5.69 4.69 -14.71
N PHE A 83 4.88 4.12 -15.60
CA PHE A 83 4.28 2.80 -15.43
C PHE A 83 4.83 1.84 -16.48
N VAL A 84 5.52 0.79 -16.03
CA VAL A 84 6.34 -0.08 -16.90
C VAL A 84 6.06 -1.54 -16.62
N ILE A 85 5.96 -2.32 -17.70
CA ILE A 85 5.91 -3.78 -17.66
C ILE A 85 7.28 -4.34 -18.01
N TYR A 86 7.82 -5.13 -17.09
CA TYR A 86 9.06 -5.87 -17.23
C TYR A 86 8.77 -7.36 -17.39
N GLY A 87 9.49 -8.00 -18.31
CA GLY A 87 9.90 -9.40 -18.17
C GLY A 87 11.40 -9.42 -17.84
N TRP A 88 12.18 -10.20 -18.60
CA TRP A 88 13.66 -10.14 -18.57
C TRP A 88 14.25 -8.76 -18.97
N LYS A 89 13.44 -7.94 -19.65
CA LYS A 89 13.71 -6.54 -20.03
C LYS A 89 12.39 -5.75 -19.99
N PRO A 90 12.40 -4.40 -20.00
CA PRO A 90 11.17 -3.64 -20.21
C PRO A 90 10.56 -3.99 -21.57
N ILE A 91 9.28 -4.33 -21.58
CA ILE A 91 8.52 -4.70 -22.79
C ILE A 91 7.46 -3.66 -23.16
N TRP A 92 6.94 -2.93 -22.16
CA TRP A 92 5.94 -1.87 -22.36
C TRP A 92 6.12 -0.78 -21.31
N SER A 93 5.75 0.44 -21.67
CA SER A 93 5.83 1.65 -20.84
C SER A 93 4.70 2.60 -21.25
N ALA A 94 4.13 3.32 -20.28
CA ALA A 94 3.17 4.41 -20.51
C ALA A 94 3.86 5.72 -20.97
N ASP A 95 5.18 5.79 -20.82
CA ASP A 95 6.05 6.88 -21.26
C ASP A 95 5.68 8.21 -20.54
N THR A 96 5.54 8.13 -19.22
CA THR A 96 4.95 9.15 -18.31
C THR A 96 5.95 9.70 -17.28
N ASN A 97 7.25 9.56 -17.55
CA ASN A 97 8.44 9.83 -16.69
C ASN A 97 8.66 11.31 -16.27
N SER A 98 7.59 12.07 -16.07
CA SER A 98 7.59 13.47 -15.66
C SER A 98 7.79 13.69 -14.15
N GLY A 99 7.79 12.63 -13.34
CA GLY A 99 7.84 12.72 -11.87
C GLY A 99 6.49 13.08 -11.21
N ASP A 100 5.65 13.84 -11.89
CA ASP A 100 4.39 14.42 -11.40
C ASP A 100 3.28 13.40 -11.11
N ALA A 101 3.33 12.23 -11.74
CA ALA A 101 2.35 11.17 -11.54
C ALA A 101 2.33 10.74 -10.07
N HIS A 102 1.14 10.64 -9.48
CA HIS A 102 0.93 10.44 -8.04
C HIS A 102 0.22 9.12 -7.71
N ARG A 103 -0.72 8.70 -8.55
CA ARG A 103 -1.50 7.47 -8.40
C ARG A 103 -1.98 6.96 -9.76
N LEU A 104 -2.10 5.65 -9.87
CA LEU A 104 -2.87 4.98 -10.92
C LEU A 104 -4.13 4.42 -10.27
N CYS A 105 -5.30 4.61 -10.89
CA CYS A 105 -6.59 4.16 -10.33
C CYS A 105 -7.42 3.45 -11.40
N MET A 106 -8.01 2.31 -11.01
CA MET A 106 -9.03 1.61 -11.78
C MET A 106 -10.40 2.22 -11.46
N GLN A 107 -10.83 3.18 -12.27
CA GLN A 107 -12.03 3.98 -12.01
C GLN A 107 -13.33 3.18 -12.09
N GLU A 108 -14.40 3.80 -11.57
CA GLU A 108 -15.75 3.24 -11.54
C GLU A 108 -16.37 3.00 -12.93
N ASP A 109 -15.94 3.78 -13.92
CA ASP A 109 -16.44 3.79 -15.30
C ASP A 109 -15.68 2.80 -16.22
N CYS A 110 -14.95 1.84 -15.65
CA CYS A 110 -14.06 0.93 -16.38
C CYS A 110 -12.81 1.62 -17.03
N ASN A 111 -12.46 2.87 -16.69
CA ASN A 111 -11.24 3.52 -17.19
C ASN A 111 -10.05 3.31 -16.23
N PHE A 112 -8.86 2.99 -16.73
CA PHE A 112 -7.64 2.94 -15.91
C PHE A 112 -6.81 4.19 -16.17
N VAL A 113 -6.60 5.00 -15.13
CA VAL A 113 -6.12 6.39 -15.26
C VAL A 113 -4.97 6.69 -14.31
N MET A 114 -3.95 7.35 -14.85
CA MET A 114 -2.85 7.96 -14.11
C MET A 114 -3.19 9.41 -13.79
N TYR A 115 -3.07 9.79 -12.52
CA TYR A 115 -3.30 11.14 -12.03
C TYR A 115 -2.02 11.79 -11.52
N LYS A 116 -1.92 13.09 -11.73
CA LYS A 116 -0.93 13.99 -11.09
C LYS A 116 -1.32 14.27 -9.63
N ARG A 117 -0.46 15.01 -8.92
CA ARG A 117 -0.71 15.46 -7.52
C ARG A 117 -1.85 16.47 -7.38
N ASP A 118 -2.21 17.15 -8.46
CA ASP A 118 -3.33 18.10 -8.56
C ASP A 118 -4.62 17.44 -9.07
N ASP A 119 -4.67 16.10 -9.05
CA ASP A 119 -5.75 15.26 -9.58
C ASP A 119 -6.11 15.49 -11.07
N GLN A 120 -5.23 16.15 -11.84
CA GLN A 120 -5.36 16.16 -13.30
C GLN A 120 -4.95 14.78 -13.89
N PRO A 121 -5.72 14.24 -14.85
CA PRO A 121 -5.29 13.03 -15.57
C PRO A 121 -4.05 13.33 -16.42
N MET A 122 -3.12 12.37 -16.48
CA MET A 122 -1.90 12.42 -17.30
C MET A 122 -1.87 11.34 -18.37
N TRP A 123 -2.52 10.20 -18.11
CA TRP A 123 -2.59 9.07 -19.02
C TRP A 123 -3.82 8.22 -18.71
N HIS A 124 -4.44 7.62 -19.73
CA HIS A 124 -5.58 6.71 -19.54
C HIS A 124 -5.70 5.64 -20.64
N THR A 125 -6.39 4.54 -20.33
CA THR A 125 -6.72 3.49 -21.32
C THR A 125 -7.80 3.88 -22.32
N ASN A 126 -8.59 4.93 -22.02
CA ASN A 126 -9.75 5.38 -22.81
C ASN A 126 -10.85 4.30 -22.92
N THR A 127 -11.08 3.60 -21.82
CA THR A 127 -12.05 2.50 -21.71
C THR A 127 -13.30 2.89 -20.92
N SER A 128 -13.53 4.19 -20.70
CA SER A 128 -14.71 4.71 -19.99
C SER A 128 -16.02 4.23 -20.64
N LYS A 129 -16.88 3.58 -19.85
CA LYS A 129 -18.22 3.09 -20.21
C LYS A 129 -19.22 3.41 -19.11
N SER A 130 -20.46 3.69 -19.51
CA SER A 130 -21.55 4.11 -18.63
C SER A 130 -22.13 2.99 -17.74
N SER A 131 -21.77 1.72 -17.96
CA SER A 131 -22.11 0.61 -17.07
C SER A 131 -20.91 -0.33 -16.91
N CYS A 132 -20.60 -0.68 -15.66
CA CYS A 132 -19.41 -1.40 -15.27
C CYS A 132 -19.76 -2.26 -14.03
N ILE A 133 -20.19 -3.52 -14.22
CA ILE A 133 -20.58 -4.41 -13.11
C ILE A 133 -19.34 -5.08 -12.54
N MET A 134 -18.55 -5.73 -13.40
CA MET A 134 -17.23 -6.25 -13.06
C MET A 134 -16.18 -5.66 -13.99
N VAL A 135 -15.17 -5.02 -13.43
CA VAL A 135 -13.94 -4.64 -14.15
C VAL A 135 -12.73 -5.11 -13.39
N ARG A 136 -11.75 -5.64 -14.13
CA ARG A 136 -10.44 -6.02 -13.62
C ARG A 136 -9.36 -5.60 -14.60
N LEU A 137 -8.31 -4.99 -14.07
CA LEU A 137 -7.05 -4.83 -14.78
C LEU A 137 -6.11 -5.94 -14.31
N CYS A 138 -5.69 -6.86 -15.17
CA CYS A 138 -4.79 -7.95 -14.81
C CYS A 138 -3.52 -7.96 -15.65
N LEU A 139 -2.43 -8.50 -15.09
CA LEU A 139 -1.21 -8.79 -15.83
C LEU A 139 -1.23 -10.26 -16.26
N SER A 140 -1.28 -10.51 -17.57
CA SER A 140 -1.27 -11.87 -18.11
C SER A 140 0.09 -12.53 -17.99
N ASP A 141 0.11 -13.85 -18.07
CA ASP A 141 1.32 -14.68 -18.08
C ASP A 141 2.14 -14.53 -19.39
N GLU A 142 1.67 -13.72 -20.34
CA GLU A 142 2.38 -13.29 -21.57
C GLU A 142 3.03 -11.91 -21.43
N GLY A 143 2.86 -11.21 -20.29
CA GLY A 143 3.33 -9.84 -20.10
C GLY A 143 2.41 -8.76 -20.68
N HIS A 144 1.17 -9.11 -21.00
CA HIS A 144 0.16 -8.15 -21.46
C HIS A 144 -0.66 -7.66 -20.27
N LEU A 145 -0.76 -6.34 -20.11
CA LEU A 145 -1.73 -5.74 -19.19
C LEU A 145 -3.08 -5.72 -19.91
N VAL A 146 -4.07 -6.41 -19.35
CA VAL A 146 -5.40 -6.59 -19.93
C VAL A 146 -6.43 -5.93 -19.03
N LEU A 147 -7.29 -5.10 -19.62
CA LEU A 147 -8.43 -4.51 -18.93
C LEU A 147 -9.68 -5.26 -19.40
N GLN A 148 -10.23 -6.08 -18.50
CA GLN A 148 -11.36 -6.96 -18.75
C GLN A 148 -12.61 -6.40 -18.06
N LYS A 149 -13.73 -6.39 -18.79
CA LYS A 149 -15.04 -5.94 -18.34
C LYS A 149 -16.05 -7.07 -18.55
N ASP A 150 -16.72 -7.49 -17.49
CA ASP A 150 -17.78 -8.52 -17.50
C ASP A 150 -17.36 -9.86 -18.19
N GLY A 151 -16.06 -10.14 -18.28
CA GLY A 151 -15.47 -11.31 -18.95
C GLY A 151 -14.89 -11.04 -20.35
N GLU A 152 -15.07 -9.85 -20.92
CA GLU A 152 -14.54 -9.45 -22.24
C GLU A 152 -13.34 -8.51 -22.11
N ASP A 153 -12.30 -8.72 -22.91
CA ASP A 153 -11.10 -7.89 -22.93
C ASP A 153 -11.34 -6.62 -23.76
N ILE A 154 -11.47 -5.47 -23.09
CA ILE A 154 -11.79 -4.19 -23.75
C ILE A 154 -10.57 -3.32 -24.07
N TRP A 155 -9.41 -3.62 -23.45
CA TRP A 155 -8.12 -2.99 -23.78
C TRP A 155 -6.95 -3.92 -23.43
N THR A 156 -5.86 -3.82 -24.18
CA THR A 156 -4.61 -4.53 -23.88
C THR A 156 -3.39 -3.71 -24.29
N SER A 157 -2.33 -3.77 -23.47
CA SER A 157 -1.03 -3.12 -23.72
C SER A 157 -0.34 -3.62 -24.99
N ALA A 158 -0.71 -4.82 -25.47
CA ALA A 158 -0.22 -5.39 -26.73
C ALA A 158 -0.72 -4.64 -27.98
N LYS A 159 -1.91 -4.02 -27.90
CA LYS A 159 -2.59 -3.37 -29.03
C LYS A 159 -2.64 -1.85 -28.89
N SER A 160 -2.35 -1.31 -27.71
CA SER A 160 -2.47 0.12 -27.42
C SER A 160 -1.44 0.60 -26.41
N LYS A 161 -1.06 1.87 -26.55
CA LYS A 161 -0.21 2.61 -25.60
C LYS A 161 -1.03 3.44 -24.60
N GLY A 162 -2.37 3.39 -24.67
CA GLY A 162 -3.24 4.36 -24.00
C GLY A 162 -3.15 5.74 -24.65
N MET A 163 -3.68 6.74 -23.95
CA MET A 163 -3.72 8.15 -24.35
C MET A 163 -3.17 9.03 -23.22
N LYS A 164 -2.70 10.24 -23.56
CA LYS A 164 -2.19 11.25 -22.62
C LYS A 164 -3.06 12.51 -22.73
#